data_AF-A0A945AR22-F1
#
_entry.id   AF-A0A945AR22-F1
#
_cell.length_a   1.000
_cell.length_b   1.000
_cell.length_c   1.000
_cell.angle_alpha   90.00
_cell.angle_beta   90.00
_cell.angle_gamma   90.00
#
_symmetry.space_group_name_H-M   'P 1'
#
loop_
_entity.id
_entity.type
_entity.pdbx_description
1 polymer ?
#
loop_
_entity_poly.entity_id
_entity_poly.type
_entity_poly.pdbx_seq_one_letter_code
_entity_poly.pdbx_strand_id
1 'polypeptide(L)'
;MRQDLVGYLFDSLDEKERAEIDLARQNQDTSSEIEKELEAIQRAIEPLKYDDGFIDPPVGLAARTITAVKQSSVSKGPVLSPASDLGSIIQPRIWLDRMILAAASIAAIVLLAPLLFEAMEDARATRAQQNLQKVAAALQGYADTHGMYPTPPDAGPLSRAGLYAPTLVSEHRIRPDDGLLVYPGSALNEKNFQVPSREEIEAAVGTEGFEKLIGLMGGDYGYTLGYRDESGHLKPIRNQQRSHHPIMADAPDASGEQSSNHPDGAHHIVYEDGRVERIWVTNSTLDQLHKNDHLYLNNDGKIAAGKDMEDAVIGDSHHQP
;
A
#
# COMPACT_ATOMS: atom_id res chain seq x y z
N MET A 1 -12.25 47.85 -3.03
CA MET A 1 -13.73 47.83 -3.08
C MET A 1 -14.38 47.57 -1.74
N ARG A 2 -14.35 46.35 -1.16
CA ARG A 2 -15.07 46.09 0.11
C ARG A 2 -14.61 46.95 1.29
N GLN A 3 -13.32 47.30 1.37
CA GLN A 3 -12.77 48.20 2.39
C GLN A 3 -13.27 49.65 2.20
N ASP A 4 -13.40 50.10 0.95
CA ASP A 4 -13.84 51.45 0.61
C ASP A 4 -15.33 51.64 0.93
N LEU A 5 -16.17 50.60 0.76
CA LEU A 5 -17.60 50.63 1.14
C LEU A 5 -17.81 50.76 2.66
N VAL A 6 -16.92 50.20 3.48
CA VAL A 6 -16.96 50.38 4.94
C VAL A 6 -16.61 51.83 5.28
N GLY A 7 -15.55 52.38 4.67
CA GLY A 7 -15.18 53.78 4.87
C GLY A 7 -16.28 54.75 4.42
N TYR A 8 -16.97 54.43 3.33
CA TYR A 8 -18.10 55.21 2.82
C TYR A 8 -19.25 55.29 3.84
N LEU A 9 -19.52 54.19 4.55
CA LEU A 9 -20.60 54.11 5.55
C LEU A 9 -20.25 54.82 6.88
N PHE A 10 -18.95 54.91 7.23
CA PHE A 10 -18.46 55.60 8.42
C PHE A 10 -18.01 57.05 8.18
N ASP A 11 -18.26 57.59 6.98
CA ASP A 11 -17.86 58.95 6.58
C ASP A 11 -16.33 59.19 6.72
N SER A 12 -15.53 58.15 6.48
CA SER A 12 -14.08 58.15 6.71
C SER A 12 -13.25 58.15 5.42
N LEU A 13 -13.90 58.38 4.27
CA LEU A 13 -13.23 58.50 2.96
C LEU A 13 -12.92 59.95 2.63
N ASP A 14 -11.91 60.15 1.78
CA ASP A 14 -11.70 61.46 1.18
C ASP A 14 -12.73 61.77 0.09
N GLU A 15 -12.76 63.04 -0.35
CA GLU A 15 -13.75 63.53 -1.32
C GLU A 15 -13.66 62.81 -2.69
N LYS A 16 -12.46 62.34 -3.05
CA LYS A 16 -12.22 61.67 -4.33
C LYS A 16 -12.71 60.22 -4.28
N GLU A 17 -12.34 59.49 -3.23
CA GLU A 17 -12.76 58.10 -2.98
C GLU A 17 -14.28 58.00 -2.86
N ARG A 18 -14.91 58.99 -2.20
CA ARG A 18 -16.36 59.07 -2.11
C ARG A 18 -17.04 59.25 -3.47
N ALA A 19 -16.50 60.14 -4.30
CA ALA A 19 -17.02 60.41 -5.63
C ALA A 19 -16.91 59.17 -6.56
N GLU A 20 -15.86 58.36 -6.42
CA GLU A 20 -15.70 57.11 -7.17
C GLU A 20 -16.79 56.09 -6.82
N ILE A 21 -17.16 55.97 -5.54
CA ILE A 21 -18.25 55.09 -5.08
C ILE A 21 -19.61 55.60 -5.53
N ASP A 22 -19.86 56.92 -5.42
CA ASP A 22 -21.13 57.52 -5.87
C ASP A 22 -21.35 57.32 -7.38
N LEU A 23 -20.28 57.42 -8.18
CA LEU A 23 -20.33 57.15 -9.62
C LEU A 23 -20.60 55.67 -9.91
N ALA A 24 -19.95 54.76 -9.16
CA ALA A 24 -20.18 53.33 -9.29
C ALA A 24 -21.61 52.90 -8.90
N ARG A 25 -22.26 53.62 -7.97
CA ARG A 25 -23.68 53.43 -7.62
C ARG A 25 -24.66 53.91 -8.69
N GLN A 26 -24.27 54.90 -9.50
CA GLN A 26 -25.08 55.43 -10.61
C GLN A 26 -24.98 54.58 -11.88
N ASN A 27 -23.93 53.75 -12.02
CA ASN A 27 -23.77 52.84 -13.15
C ASN A 27 -24.75 51.66 -13.08
N GLN A 28 -25.53 51.46 -14.15
CA GLN A 28 -26.62 50.49 -14.19
C GLN A 28 -26.17 49.03 -14.02
N ASP A 29 -24.93 48.71 -14.42
CA ASP A 29 -24.37 47.36 -14.33
C ASP A 29 -23.83 47.01 -12.93
N THR A 30 -23.31 48.01 -12.19
CA THR A 30 -22.64 47.80 -10.88
C THR A 30 -23.50 48.21 -9.69
N SER A 31 -24.55 49.00 -9.91
CA SER A 31 -25.43 49.51 -8.86
C SER A 31 -26.05 48.40 -8.00
N SER A 32 -26.57 47.33 -8.63
CA SER A 32 -27.21 46.23 -7.89
C SER A 32 -26.24 45.44 -7.00
N GLU A 33 -24.96 45.36 -7.33
CA GLU A 33 -23.97 44.63 -6.55
C GLU A 33 -23.51 45.46 -5.35
N ILE A 34 -23.24 46.75 -5.59
CA ILE A 34 -22.81 47.70 -4.55
C ILE A 34 -23.90 47.90 -3.49
N GLU A 35 -25.16 48.05 -3.91
CA GLU A 35 -26.27 48.19 -2.96
C GLU A 35 -26.44 46.94 -2.08
N LYS A 36 -26.26 45.73 -2.65
CA LYS A 36 -26.30 44.48 -1.87
C LYS A 36 -25.17 44.39 -0.85
N GLU A 37 -23.95 44.81 -1.22
CA GLU A 37 -22.82 44.81 -0.30
C GLU A 37 -22.99 45.86 0.82
N LEU A 38 -23.48 47.06 0.48
CA LEU A 38 -23.78 48.10 1.46
C LEU A 38 -24.87 47.63 2.45
N GLU A 39 -25.95 47.02 1.97
CA GLU A 39 -26.99 46.44 2.85
C GLU A 39 -26.43 45.34 3.76
N ALA A 40 -25.53 44.49 3.26
CA ALA A 40 -24.91 43.44 4.05
C ALA A 40 -24.02 44.02 5.16
N ILE A 41 -23.24 45.06 4.86
CA ILE A 41 -22.38 45.76 5.82
C ILE A 41 -23.25 46.51 6.85
N GLN A 42 -24.30 47.20 6.41
CA GLN A 42 -25.22 47.91 7.30
C GLN A 42 -25.91 46.95 8.28
N ARG A 43 -26.37 45.78 7.80
CA ARG A 43 -26.94 44.73 8.67
C ARG A 43 -25.94 44.18 9.68
N ALA A 44 -24.66 44.08 9.31
CA ALA A 44 -23.61 43.62 10.21
C ALA A 44 -23.25 44.66 11.29
N ILE A 45 -23.44 45.95 11.02
CA ILE A 45 -23.17 47.06 11.94
C ILE A 45 -24.38 47.41 12.82
N GLU A 46 -25.59 47.00 12.43
CA GLU A 46 -26.82 47.22 13.21
C GLU A 46 -26.69 46.86 14.70
N PRO A 47 -26.01 45.77 15.12
CA PRO A 47 -25.79 45.46 16.52
C PRO A 47 -24.98 46.52 17.30
N LEU A 48 -24.09 47.26 16.63
CA LEU A 48 -23.27 48.30 17.28
C LEU A 48 -24.10 49.53 17.67
N LYS A 49 -25.29 49.72 17.08
CA LYS A 49 -26.20 50.79 17.50
C LYS A 49 -26.69 50.60 18.94
N TYR A 50 -26.71 49.37 19.44
CA TYR A 50 -27.05 49.12 20.85
C TYR A 50 -25.97 49.61 21.82
N ASP A 51 -24.75 49.85 21.31
CA ASP A 51 -23.61 50.38 22.06
C ASP A 51 -23.44 51.90 21.89
N ASP A 52 -24.37 52.59 21.21
CA ASP A 52 -24.36 54.06 21.02
C ASP A 52 -24.69 54.84 22.31
N GLY A 53 -24.55 54.18 23.46
CA GLY A 53 -24.67 54.79 24.77
C GLY A 53 -23.56 55.82 24.95
N PHE A 54 -23.95 57.09 25.10
CA PHE A 54 -23.01 58.13 25.49
C PHE A 54 -22.45 57.80 26.88
N ILE A 55 -21.17 57.41 26.94
CA ILE A 55 -20.46 57.19 28.20
C ILE A 55 -19.89 58.52 28.65
N ASP A 56 -20.31 59.00 29.82
CA ASP A 56 -19.74 60.19 30.42
C ASP A 56 -18.22 60.02 30.57
N PRO A 57 -17.41 60.92 30.00
CA PRO A 57 -15.98 60.81 30.13
C PRO A 57 -15.57 60.95 31.61
N PRO A 58 -14.55 60.22 32.07
CA PRO A 58 -14.06 60.34 33.44
C PRO A 58 -13.76 61.79 33.81
N VAL A 59 -14.13 62.19 35.03
CA VAL A 59 -13.90 63.55 35.53
C VAL A 59 -12.44 63.97 35.35
N GLY A 60 -12.23 65.13 34.71
CA GLY A 60 -10.90 65.66 34.43
C GLY A 60 -10.18 65.09 33.21
N LEU A 61 -10.80 64.22 32.39
CA LEU A 61 -10.21 63.71 31.15
C LEU A 61 -9.79 64.85 30.22
N ALA A 62 -10.68 65.81 29.95
CA ALA A 62 -10.36 66.96 29.08
C ALA A 62 -9.16 67.76 29.60
N ALA A 63 -9.09 68.01 30.91
CA ALA A 63 -7.96 68.71 31.53
C ALA A 63 -6.64 67.91 31.40
N ARG A 64 -6.68 66.60 31.63
CA ARG A 64 -5.54 65.69 31.48
C ARG A 64 -5.06 65.62 30.03
N THR A 65 -5.98 65.56 29.07
CA THR A 65 -5.66 65.54 27.63
C THR A 65 -5.08 66.88 27.18
N ILE A 66 -5.64 68.01 27.61
CA ILE A 66 -5.09 69.34 27.29
C ILE A 66 -3.69 69.50 27.90
N THR A 67 -3.47 69.04 29.14
CA THR A 67 -2.14 69.04 29.76
C THR A 67 -1.16 68.14 29.00
N ALA A 68 -1.57 66.95 28.57
CA ALA A 68 -0.74 66.05 27.77
C ALA A 68 -0.38 66.68 26.41
N VAL A 69 -1.34 67.26 25.69
CA VAL A 69 -1.09 67.94 24.41
C VAL A 69 -0.18 69.15 24.59
N LYS A 70 -0.37 69.94 25.65
CA LYS A 70 0.52 71.07 26.00
C LYS A 70 1.93 70.61 26.36
N GLN A 71 2.08 69.49 27.07
CA GLN A 71 3.38 68.88 27.35
C GLN A 71 4.05 68.34 26.09
N SER A 72 3.28 67.75 25.16
CA SER A 72 3.78 67.27 23.87
C SER A 72 4.14 68.40 22.89
N SER A 73 3.56 69.59 23.02
CA SER A 73 3.85 70.75 22.15
C SER A 73 5.05 71.61 22.62
N VAL A 74 5.68 71.28 23.75
CA VAL A 74 6.96 71.87 24.20
C VAL A 74 8.17 71.07 23.68
N SER A 75 7.95 69.87 23.13
CA SER A 75 8.94 69.18 22.32
C SER A 75 8.92 69.77 20.91
N LYS A 76 10.10 70.18 20.40
CA LYS A 76 10.33 70.42 18.96
C LYS A 76 9.56 69.38 18.12
N GLY A 77 8.95 69.86 17.04
CA GLY A 77 8.13 69.05 16.13
C GLY A 77 8.77 67.69 15.84
N PRO A 78 7.96 66.63 15.70
CA PRO A 78 8.48 65.28 15.54
C PRO A 78 9.33 65.26 14.27
N VAL A 79 10.63 65.04 14.45
CA VAL A 79 11.42 64.42 13.41
C VAL A 79 10.73 63.09 13.14
N LEU A 80 10.34 62.83 11.90
CA LEU A 80 9.85 61.53 11.44
C LEU A 80 10.99 60.52 11.63
N SER A 81 11.12 59.99 12.84
CA SER A 81 11.80 58.73 13.06
C SER A 81 10.97 57.68 12.32
N PRO A 82 11.61 56.74 11.59
CA PRO A 82 10.87 55.61 11.02
C PRO A 82 10.10 54.97 12.17
N ALA A 83 8.85 54.57 11.90
CA ALA A 83 8.00 53.90 12.86
C ALA A 83 8.86 52.89 13.63
N SER A 84 9.12 53.19 14.91
CA SER A 84 9.54 52.13 15.82
C SER A 84 8.36 51.20 15.80
N ASP A 85 8.56 50.02 15.22
CA ASP A 85 7.58 48.93 15.21
C ASP A 85 6.91 48.93 16.58
N LEU A 86 5.68 49.45 16.63
CA LEU A 86 4.81 49.23 17.76
C LEU A 86 4.76 47.72 17.82
N GLY A 87 5.41 47.17 18.84
CA GLY A 87 5.74 45.76 18.92
C GLY A 87 4.56 44.95 18.44
N SER A 88 4.82 44.10 17.45
CA SER A 88 3.87 43.09 17.05
C SER A 88 3.51 42.26 18.29
N ILE A 89 2.39 42.62 18.94
CA ILE A 89 1.75 41.78 19.96
C ILE A 89 1.17 40.52 19.30
N ILE A 90 1.20 40.45 17.97
CA ILE A 90 1.16 39.19 17.26
C ILE A 90 2.61 38.87 16.88
N GLN A 91 3.39 38.32 17.82
CA GLN A 91 4.34 37.32 17.37
C GLN A 91 3.45 36.25 16.73
N PRO A 92 3.49 36.03 15.40
CA PRO A 92 2.82 34.88 14.84
C PRO A 92 3.37 33.72 15.65
N ARG A 93 2.49 32.93 16.29
CA ARG A 93 2.88 31.76 17.05
C ARG A 93 3.39 30.70 16.05
N ILE A 94 4.44 31.02 15.30
CA ILE A 94 5.06 30.20 14.27
C ILE A 94 5.44 28.85 14.87
N TRP A 95 5.79 28.82 16.17
CA TRP A 95 6.01 27.57 16.88
C TRP A 95 4.72 26.75 17.07
N LEU A 96 3.57 27.38 17.39
CA LEU A 96 2.28 26.69 17.46
C LEU A 96 1.83 26.19 16.09
N ASP A 97 1.97 27.00 15.04
CA ASP A 97 1.65 26.58 13.66
C ASP A 97 2.54 25.43 13.21
N ARG A 98 3.83 25.44 13.57
CA ARG A 98 4.75 24.31 13.34
C ARG A 98 4.34 23.06 14.11
N MET A 99 3.89 23.21 15.37
CA MET A 99 3.40 22.09 16.17
C MET A 99 2.09 21.53 15.61
N ILE A 100 1.18 22.39 15.15
CA ILE A 100 -0.07 21.97 14.50
C ILE A 100 0.24 21.27 13.18
N LEU A 101 1.13 21.80 12.35
CA LEU A 101 1.53 21.19 11.09
C LEU A 101 2.20 19.83 11.33
N ALA A 102 3.11 19.74 12.31
CA ALA A 102 3.73 18.47 12.69
C ALA A 102 2.70 17.47 13.22
N ALA A 103 1.80 17.88 14.11
CA ALA A 103 0.74 17.02 14.64
C ALA A 103 -0.22 16.56 13.53
N ALA A 104 -0.62 17.45 12.62
CA ALA A 104 -1.45 17.11 11.47
C ALA A 104 -0.73 16.16 10.50
N SER A 105 0.57 16.34 10.30
CA SER A 105 1.38 15.46 9.45
C SER A 105 1.55 14.08 10.06
N ILE A 106 1.80 14.00 11.37
CA ILE A 106 1.86 12.73 12.11
C ILE A 106 0.48 12.06 12.07
N ALA A 107 -0.59 12.80 12.32
CA ALA A 107 -1.96 12.27 12.24
C ALA A 107 -2.26 11.73 10.83
N ALA A 108 -1.85 12.45 9.77
CA ALA A 108 -2.01 11.99 8.40
C ALA A 108 -1.20 10.70 8.14
N ILE A 109 0.05 10.60 8.58
CA ILE A 109 0.86 9.37 8.43
C ILE A 109 0.24 8.21 9.20
N VAL A 110 -0.20 8.43 10.45
CA VAL A 110 -0.82 7.37 11.28
C VAL A 110 -2.10 6.85 10.65
N LEU A 111 -2.86 7.70 9.96
CA LEU A 111 -4.09 7.30 9.26
C LEU A 111 -3.83 6.67 7.89
N LEU A 112 -2.84 7.16 7.14
CA LEU A 112 -2.55 6.71 5.78
C LEU A 112 -1.66 5.47 5.72
N ALA A 113 -0.72 5.31 6.66
CA ALA A 113 0.23 4.19 6.63
C ALA A 113 -0.46 2.82 6.69
N PRO A 114 -1.43 2.55 7.59
CA PRO A 114 -2.13 1.26 7.62
C PRO A 114 -2.84 0.95 6.29
N LEU A 115 -3.51 1.95 5.71
CA LEU A 115 -4.19 1.82 4.41
C LEU A 115 -3.21 1.50 3.27
N LEU A 116 -2.03 2.11 3.30
CA LEU A 116 -0.97 1.81 2.33
C LEU A 116 -0.41 0.39 2.52
N PHE A 117 -0.24 -0.06 3.76
CA PHE A 117 0.19 -1.44 4.05
C PHE A 117 -0.83 -2.45 3.53
N GLU A 118 -2.12 -2.29 3.85
CA GLU A 118 -3.20 -3.15 3.35
C GLU A 118 -3.26 -3.16 1.81
N ALA A 119 -3.20 -1.99 1.18
CA ALA A 119 -3.21 -1.89 -0.28
C ALA A 119 -2.00 -2.56 -0.94
N MET A 120 -0.82 -2.51 -0.29
CA MET A 120 0.37 -3.19 -0.78
C MET A 120 0.26 -4.70 -0.63
N GLU A 121 -0.27 -5.21 0.48
CA GLU A 121 -0.51 -6.63 0.71
C GLU A 121 -1.51 -7.20 -0.30
N ASP A 122 -2.64 -6.51 -0.51
CA ASP A 122 -3.61 -6.90 -1.52
C ASP A 122 -3.02 -6.91 -2.94
N ALA A 123 -2.18 -5.91 -3.26
CA ALA A 123 -1.50 -5.85 -4.55
C ALA A 123 -0.50 -7.01 -4.74
N ARG A 124 0.24 -7.38 -3.68
CA ARG A 124 1.17 -8.52 -3.69
C ARG A 124 0.43 -9.82 -3.89
N ALA A 125 -0.62 -10.08 -3.12
CA ALA A 125 -1.41 -11.29 -3.22
C ALA A 125 -2.11 -11.42 -4.59
N THR A 126 -2.66 -10.32 -5.11
CA THR A 126 -3.25 -10.31 -6.46
C THR A 126 -2.22 -10.64 -7.53
N ARG A 127 -1.00 -10.10 -7.42
CA ARG A 127 0.09 -10.39 -8.34
C ARG A 127 0.58 -11.84 -8.21
N ALA A 128 0.66 -12.39 -7.00
CA ALA A 128 0.99 -13.80 -6.77
C ALA A 128 -0.04 -14.71 -7.46
N GLN A 129 -1.33 -14.44 -7.28
CA GLN A 129 -2.40 -15.19 -7.93
C GLN A 129 -2.30 -15.12 -9.47
N GLN A 130 -2.04 -13.94 -10.04
CA GLN A 130 -1.84 -13.77 -11.49
C GLN A 130 -0.60 -14.50 -12.00
N ASN A 131 0.49 -14.51 -11.23
CA ASN A 131 1.70 -15.26 -11.57
C ASN A 131 1.41 -16.76 -11.58
N LEU A 132 0.77 -17.28 -10.53
CA LEU A 132 0.38 -18.70 -10.46
C LEU A 132 -0.61 -19.11 -11.53
N GLN A 133 -1.52 -18.23 -11.97
CA GLN A 133 -2.38 -18.51 -13.13
C GLN A 133 -1.57 -18.70 -14.42
N LYS A 134 -0.50 -17.93 -14.62
CA LYS A 134 0.41 -18.12 -15.77
C LYS A 134 1.21 -19.42 -15.65
N VAL A 135 1.66 -19.76 -14.44
CA VAL A 135 2.36 -21.02 -14.17
C VAL A 135 1.42 -22.21 -14.40
N ALA A 136 0.17 -22.12 -13.93
CA ALA A 136 -0.86 -23.13 -14.17
C ALA A 136 -1.10 -23.34 -15.67
N ALA A 137 -1.20 -22.27 -16.45
CA ALA A 137 -1.31 -22.36 -17.91
C ALA A 137 -0.07 -23.00 -18.56
N ALA A 138 1.14 -22.70 -18.06
CA ALA A 138 2.37 -23.33 -18.53
C ALA A 138 2.41 -24.84 -18.23
N LEU A 139 1.99 -25.24 -17.02
CA LEU A 139 1.88 -26.64 -16.59
C LEU A 139 0.82 -27.40 -17.40
N GLN A 140 -0.34 -26.80 -17.63
CA GLN A 140 -1.37 -27.37 -18.49
C GLN A 140 -0.88 -27.55 -19.92
N GLY A 141 -0.24 -26.54 -20.50
CA GLY A 141 0.34 -26.65 -21.83
C GLY A 141 1.41 -27.75 -21.93
N TYR A 142 2.18 -27.97 -20.86
CA TYR A 142 3.12 -29.10 -20.77
C TYR A 142 2.37 -30.43 -20.80
N ALA A 143 1.34 -30.56 -19.95
CA ALA A 143 0.55 -31.77 -19.84
C ALA A 143 -0.24 -32.08 -21.10
N ASP A 144 -0.72 -31.07 -21.83
CA ASP A 144 -1.40 -31.25 -23.13
C ASP A 144 -0.44 -31.81 -24.19
N THR A 145 0.85 -31.48 -24.10
CA THR A 145 1.88 -31.96 -25.04
C THR A 145 2.37 -33.36 -24.67
N HIS A 146 2.57 -33.63 -23.38
CA HIS A 146 3.22 -34.86 -22.89
C HIS A 146 2.23 -35.91 -22.34
N GLY A 147 0.96 -35.56 -22.16
CA GLY A 147 -0.04 -36.40 -21.49
C GLY A 147 0.13 -36.51 -19.97
N MET A 148 1.09 -35.79 -19.39
CA MET A 148 1.44 -35.81 -17.96
C MET A 148 2.08 -34.50 -17.55
N TYR A 149 1.96 -34.13 -16.27
CA TYR A 149 2.68 -32.99 -15.71
C TYR A 149 4.19 -33.28 -15.57
N PRO A 150 5.05 -32.23 -15.53
CA PRO A 150 6.45 -32.41 -15.24
C PRO A 150 6.62 -33.26 -13.98
N THR A 151 7.38 -34.35 -14.08
CA THR A 151 7.57 -35.31 -12.98
C THR A 151 9.05 -35.61 -12.86
N PRO A 152 9.63 -35.58 -11.66
CA PRO A 152 11.03 -35.94 -11.46
C PRO A 152 11.30 -37.42 -11.77
N PRO A 153 12.56 -37.81 -12.02
CA PRO A 153 12.94 -39.21 -12.12
C PRO A 153 12.57 -40.01 -10.86
N ASP A 154 12.35 -41.32 -10.99
CA ASP A 154 11.95 -42.21 -9.88
C ASP A 154 12.98 -42.26 -8.73
N ALA A 155 14.26 -42.02 -9.04
CA ALA A 155 15.36 -42.01 -8.08
C ALA A 155 16.54 -41.13 -8.55
N GLY A 156 17.47 -40.87 -7.63
CA GLY A 156 18.73 -40.17 -7.91
C GLY A 156 18.77 -38.72 -7.44
N PRO A 157 19.89 -38.00 -7.69
CA PRO A 157 20.08 -36.65 -7.17
C PRO A 157 19.09 -35.63 -7.74
N LEU A 158 18.62 -35.84 -8.98
CA LEU A 158 17.65 -34.97 -9.64
C LEU A 158 16.20 -35.32 -9.28
N SER A 159 15.96 -36.40 -8.53
CA SER A 159 14.62 -36.78 -8.09
C SER A 159 14.15 -35.82 -7.00
N ARG A 160 13.62 -34.66 -7.41
CA ARG A 160 13.35 -33.50 -6.57
C ARG A 160 12.09 -32.80 -7.03
N ALA A 161 11.25 -32.35 -6.10
CA ALA A 161 9.99 -31.67 -6.40
C ALA A 161 10.21 -30.47 -7.33
N GLY A 162 11.22 -29.64 -7.03
CA GLY A 162 11.52 -28.40 -7.75
C GLY A 162 11.97 -28.56 -9.20
N LEU A 163 12.24 -29.80 -9.67
CA LEU A 163 12.71 -30.05 -11.05
C LEU A 163 11.69 -29.61 -12.12
N TYR A 164 10.41 -29.44 -11.75
CA TYR A 164 9.38 -28.90 -12.62
C TYR A 164 9.79 -27.56 -13.24
N ALA A 165 10.44 -26.67 -12.46
CA ALA A 165 10.73 -25.31 -12.88
C ALA A 165 11.82 -25.26 -13.96
N PRO A 166 13.00 -25.88 -13.79
CA PRO A 166 13.99 -26.06 -14.85
C PRO A 166 13.42 -26.78 -16.08
N THR A 167 12.50 -27.73 -15.88
CA THR A 167 11.82 -28.43 -16.99
C THR A 167 10.98 -27.46 -17.83
N LEU A 168 10.14 -26.63 -17.19
CA LEU A 168 9.34 -25.62 -17.88
C LEU A 168 10.19 -24.55 -18.59
N VAL A 169 11.32 -24.16 -17.98
CA VAL A 169 12.31 -23.26 -18.59
C VAL A 169 12.92 -23.89 -19.83
N SER A 170 13.35 -25.15 -19.76
CA SER A 170 13.97 -25.86 -20.89
C SER A 170 13.02 -26.00 -22.09
N GLU A 171 11.72 -26.09 -21.83
CA GLU A 171 10.68 -26.12 -22.87
C GLU A 171 10.19 -24.73 -23.30
N HIS A 172 10.83 -23.67 -22.83
CA HIS A 172 10.48 -22.28 -23.16
C HIS A 172 9.03 -21.91 -22.81
N ARG A 173 8.45 -22.57 -21.80
CA ARG A 173 7.09 -22.31 -21.32
C ARG A 173 7.04 -21.18 -20.30
N ILE A 174 8.12 -21.02 -19.54
CA ILE A 174 8.39 -19.88 -18.65
C ILE A 174 9.81 -19.38 -18.92
N ARG A 175 10.13 -18.16 -18.48
CA ARG A 175 11.50 -17.61 -18.60
C ARG A 175 12.23 -17.74 -17.27
N PRO A 176 13.57 -17.91 -17.26
CA PRO A 176 14.33 -18.03 -16.02
C PRO A 176 14.14 -16.87 -15.04
N ASP A 177 13.91 -15.66 -15.55
CA ASP A 177 13.92 -14.38 -14.84
C ASP A 177 12.54 -13.69 -14.78
N ASP A 178 11.45 -14.41 -15.10
CA ASP A 178 10.11 -13.80 -15.12
C ASP A 178 9.50 -13.53 -13.74
N GLY A 179 10.11 -14.05 -12.67
CA GLY A 179 9.64 -13.90 -11.30
C GLY A 179 8.29 -14.57 -11.05
N LEU A 180 7.84 -15.49 -11.91
CA LEU A 180 6.55 -16.18 -11.74
C LEU A 180 6.56 -17.10 -10.53
N LEU A 181 7.72 -17.72 -10.24
CA LEU A 181 7.89 -18.67 -9.14
C LEU A 181 8.31 -18.02 -7.83
N VAL A 182 8.20 -16.69 -7.74
CA VAL A 182 8.60 -15.92 -6.57
C VAL A 182 7.41 -15.11 -6.09
N TYR A 183 7.14 -15.13 -4.79
CA TYR A 183 6.08 -14.35 -4.20
C TYR A 183 6.49 -12.87 -4.06
N PRO A 184 5.63 -11.92 -4.46
CA PRO A 184 5.93 -10.50 -4.35
C PRO A 184 6.13 -10.06 -2.89
N GLY A 185 7.38 -9.84 -2.48
CA GLY A 185 7.74 -9.45 -1.12
C GLY A 185 8.42 -10.54 -0.29
N SER A 186 8.68 -11.71 -0.87
CA SER A 186 9.54 -12.72 -0.26
C SER A 186 11.02 -12.32 -0.30
N ALA A 187 11.85 -12.99 0.50
CA ALA A 187 13.30 -12.78 0.50
C ALA A 187 13.97 -13.16 -0.83
N LEU A 188 13.36 -14.05 -1.63
CA LEU A 188 13.85 -14.41 -2.95
C LEU A 188 13.60 -13.29 -3.98
N ASN A 189 12.50 -12.56 -3.82
CA ASN A 189 12.18 -11.42 -4.68
C ASN A 189 13.23 -10.30 -4.59
N GLU A 190 13.86 -10.12 -3.42
CA GLU A 190 14.93 -9.12 -3.23
C GLU A 190 16.25 -9.51 -3.89
N LYS A 191 16.47 -10.80 -4.18
CA LYS A 191 17.74 -11.35 -4.65
C LYS A 191 17.83 -11.54 -6.17
N ASN A 192 16.85 -11.03 -6.95
CA ASN A 192 16.73 -11.27 -8.40
C ASN A 192 16.89 -12.76 -8.74
N PHE A 193 16.10 -13.60 -8.07
CA PHE A 193 16.11 -15.04 -8.28
C PHE A 193 15.92 -15.41 -9.76
N GLN A 194 16.68 -16.40 -10.21
CA GLN A 194 16.56 -16.99 -11.54
C GLN A 194 16.47 -18.51 -11.41
N VAL A 195 15.56 -19.10 -12.16
CA VAL A 195 15.44 -20.55 -12.24
C VAL A 195 16.65 -21.11 -13.00
N PRO A 196 17.44 -22.01 -12.40
CA PRO A 196 18.58 -22.60 -13.08
C PRO A 196 18.13 -23.49 -14.24
N SER A 197 18.98 -23.59 -15.28
CA SER A 197 18.71 -24.50 -16.40
C SER A 197 18.91 -25.95 -15.98
N ARG A 198 18.33 -26.88 -16.74
CA ARG A 198 18.50 -28.31 -16.49
C ARG A 198 19.96 -28.74 -16.60
N GLU A 199 20.67 -28.21 -17.60
CA GLU A 199 22.08 -28.48 -17.84
C GLU A 199 22.95 -27.95 -16.69
N GLU A 200 22.61 -26.80 -16.11
CA GLU A 200 23.31 -26.24 -14.95
C GLU A 200 23.17 -27.13 -13.71
N ILE A 201 21.97 -27.67 -13.46
CA ILE A 201 21.72 -28.58 -12.35
C ILE A 201 22.46 -29.89 -12.57
N GLU A 202 22.38 -30.47 -13.77
CA GLU A 202 23.07 -31.71 -14.13
C GLU A 202 24.59 -31.56 -13.98
N ALA A 203 25.16 -30.44 -14.41
CA ALA A 203 26.59 -30.14 -14.27
C ALA A 203 27.01 -29.91 -12.80
N ALA A 204 26.09 -29.46 -11.95
CA ALA A 204 26.37 -29.22 -10.54
C ALA A 204 26.34 -30.49 -9.69
N VAL A 205 25.79 -31.61 -10.18
CA VAL A 205 25.67 -32.86 -9.41
C VAL A 205 27.04 -33.27 -8.83
N GLY A 206 27.08 -33.47 -7.51
CA GLY A 206 28.31 -33.84 -6.79
C GLY A 206 29.23 -32.68 -6.40
N THR A 207 28.84 -31.44 -6.69
CA THR A 207 29.53 -30.22 -6.23
C THR A 207 28.86 -29.63 -5.00
N GLU A 208 29.56 -28.77 -4.24
CA GLU A 208 28.99 -28.03 -3.11
C GLU A 208 27.84 -27.09 -3.53
N GLY A 209 27.82 -26.65 -4.79
CA GLY A 209 26.77 -25.78 -5.34
C GLY A 209 25.45 -26.50 -5.59
N PHE A 210 25.44 -27.83 -5.65
CA PHE A 210 24.26 -28.62 -5.97
C PHE A 210 23.13 -28.42 -4.97
N GLU A 211 23.44 -28.55 -3.67
CA GLU A 211 22.46 -28.44 -2.59
C GLU A 211 21.77 -27.07 -2.57
N LYS A 212 22.52 -26.01 -2.91
CA LYS A 212 21.98 -24.67 -3.04
C LYS A 212 21.04 -24.55 -4.25
N LEU A 213 21.38 -25.15 -5.39
CA LEU A 213 20.54 -25.13 -6.58
C LEU A 213 19.23 -25.89 -6.35
N ILE A 214 19.31 -27.11 -5.82
CA ILE A 214 18.09 -27.92 -5.57
C ILE A 214 17.19 -27.29 -4.50
N GLY A 215 17.75 -26.56 -3.53
CA GLY A 215 16.99 -25.85 -2.50
C GLY A 215 16.25 -24.62 -3.01
N LEU A 216 16.63 -24.07 -4.17
CA LEU A 216 16.08 -22.81 -4.67
C LEU A 216 15.37 -22.93 -6.01
N MET A 217 15.62 -23.97 -6.81
CA MET A 217 15.13 -24.05 -8.19
C MET A 217 13.61 -23.95 -8.35
N GLY A 218 12.83 -24.37 -7.33
CA GLY A 218 11.37 -24.25 -7.30
C GLY A 218 10.84 -22.87 -6.91
N GLY A 219 11.69 -21.94 -6.47
CA GLY A 219 11.30 -20.63 -5.97
C GLY A 219 10.60 -20.68 -4.60
N ASP A 220 9.55 -19.89 -4.42
CA ASP A 220 8.75 -19.86 -3.17
C ASP A 220 7.61 -20.89 -3.17
N TYR A 221 7.41 -21.62 -4.28
CA TYR A 221 6.32 -22.58 -4.46
C TYR A 221 6.81 -24.03 -4.49
N GLY A 222 6.10 -24.88 -3.77
CA GLY A 222 6.26 -26.32 -3.79
C GLY A 222 5.49 -26.96 -4.93
N TYR A 223 5.84 -28.20 -5.25
CA TYR A 223 5.27 -28.93 -6.38
C TYR A 223 4.93 -30.37 -6.00
N THR A 224 3.98 -30.98 -6.73
CA THR A 224 3.57 -32.36 -6.46
C THR A 224 4.75 -33.33 -6.52
N LEU A 225 4.83 -34.20 -5.51
CA LEU A 225 5.77 -35.31 -5.47
C LEU A 225 5.27 -36.53 -6.25
N GLY A 226 4.09 -36.45 -6.89
CA GLY A 226 3.45 -37.60 -7.52
C GLY A 226 3.02 -38.65 -6.51
N TYR A 227 2.85 -39.90 -6.97
CA TYR A 227 2.51 -41.03 -6.11
C TYR A 227 3.27 -42.28 -6.53
N ARG A 228 3.48 -43.21 -5.59
CA ARG A 228 4.06 -44.53 -5.89
C ARG A 228 2.94 -45.54 -6.03
N ASP A 229 3.00 -46.36 -7.08
CA ASP A 229 2.05 -47.45 -7.26
C ASP A 229 2.37 -48.64 -6.32
N GLU A 230 1.55 -49.69 -6.36
CA GLU A 230 1.77 -50.91 -5.57
C GLU A 230 3.13 -51.58 -5.84
N SER A 231 3.74 -51.33 -7.00
CA SER A 231 5.07 -51.84 -7.35
C SER A 231 6.21 -50.95 -6.84
N GLY A 232 5.89 -49.83 -6.20
CA GLY A 232 6.83 -48.87 -5.62
C GLY A 232 7.39 -47.87 -6.63
N HIS A 233 6.95 -47.89 -7.88
CA HIS A 233 7.42 -46.98 -8.91
C HIS A 233 6.69 -45.65 -8.84
N LEU A 234 7.44 -44.56 -8.91
CA LEU A 234 6.89 -43.23 -9.04
C LEU A 234 6.07 -43.11 -10.34
N LYS A 235 4.83 -42.65 -10.21
CA LYS A 235 3.94 -42.35 -11.32
C LYS A 235 3.77 -40.86 -11.49
N PRO A 236 3.79 -40.39 -12.74
CA PRO A 236 3.48 -38.99 -13.02
C PRO A 236 1.99 -38.72 -12.81
N ILE A 237 1.67 -37.49 -12.42
CA ILE A 237 0.28 -37.02 -12.41
C ILE A 237 -0.14 -36.76 -13.86
N ARG A 238 -1.26 -37.37 -14.27
CA ARG A 238 -1.87 -37.12 -15.58
C ARG A 238 -2.86 -35.98 -15.46
N ASN A 239 -3.03 -35.21 -16.54
CA ASN A 239 -4.07 -34.20 -16.61
C ASN A 239 -5.43 -34.88 -16.86
N GLN A 240 -6.17 -35.09 -15.78
CA GLN A 240 -7.55 -35.56 -15.71
C GLN A 240 -8.53 -34.43 -15.36
N GLN A 241 -8.03 -33.19 -15.20
CA GLN A 241 -8.81 -31.99 -14.85
C GLN A 241 -9.61 -32.13 -13.54
N ARG A 242 -9.04 -32.79 -12.53
CA ARG A 242 -9.65 -32.92 -11.20
C ARG A 242 -9.64 -31.57 -10.47
N SER A 243 -10.81 -31.10 -10.04
CA SER A 243 -10.95 -29.80 -9.36
C SER A 243 -10.43 -29.77 -7.92
N HIS A 244 -10.18 -30.94 -7.34
CA HIS A 244 -9.77 -31.14 -5.95
C HIS A 244 -8.30 -31.55 -5.79
N HIS A 245 -7.61 -31.93 -6.86
CA HIS A 245 -6.26 -32.46 -6.78
C HIS A 245 -5.22 -31.33 -6.91
N PRO A 246 -4.45 -31.00 -5.86
CA PRO A 246 -3.42 -29.96 -5.92
C PRO A 246 -2.19 -30.45 -6.70
N ILE A 247 -1.63 -29.58 -7.54
CA ILE A 247 -0.39 -29.85 -8.31
C ILE A 247 0.77 -28.96 -7.86
N MET A 248 0.47 -27.80 -7.30
CA MET A 248 1.44 -26.82 -6.80
C MET A 248 0.80 -26.04 -5.66
N ALA A 249 1.59 -25.65 -4.68
CA ALA A 249 1.15 -24.73 -3.64
C ALA A 249 2.35 -23.93 -3.11
N ASP A 250 2.12 -23.07 -2.12
CA ASP A 250 3.22 -22.48 -1.38
C ASP A 250 4.08 -23.56 -0.70
N ALA A 251 5.41 -23.46 -0.83
CA ALA A 251 6.32 -24.51 -0.38
C ALA A 251 6.23 -24.70 1.14
N PRO A 252 6.19 -25.95 1.64
CA PRO A 252 6.16 -26.21 3.07
C PRO A 252 7.45 -25.73 3.74
N ASP A 253 7.32 -25.23 4.96
CA ASP A 253 8.45 -25.01 5.85
C ASP A 253 9.00 -26.33 6.44
N ALA A 254 10.00 -26.22 7.30
CA ALA A 254 10.63 -27.40 7.92
C ALA A 254 9.69 -28.21 8.83
N SER A 255 8.56 -27.64 9.28
CA SER A 255 7.55 -28.39 10.05
C SER A 255 6.68 -29.26 9.16
N GLY A 256 6.52 -28.86 7.89
CA GLY A 256 5.63 -29.54 6.95
C GLY A 256 4.15 -29.21 7.17
N GLU A 257 3.79 -28.31 8.07
CA GLU A 257 2.39 -27.98 8.37
C GLU A 257 1.89 -26.78 7.55
N GLN A 258 2.77 -25.82 7.24
CA GLN A 258 2.43 -24.61 6.50
C GLN A 258 3.64 -24.08 5.72
N SER A 259 3.42 -23.08 4.87
CA SER A 259 4.50 -22.29 4.31
C SER A 259 4.93 -21.17 5.25
N SER A 260 6.23 -20.89 5.28
CA SER A 260 6.80 -19.70 5.95
C SER A 260 7.30 -18.65 4.95
N ASN A 261 7.07 -18.86 3.65
CA ASN A 261 7.58 -17.98 2.60
C ASN A 261 6.82 -16.64 2.52
N HIS A 262 5.62 -16.56 3.10
CA HIS A 262 4.71 -15.43 2.93
C HIS A 262 4.34 -14.78 4.28
N PRO A 263 4.58 -13.46 4.44
CA PRO A 263 4.35 -12.77 5.70
C PRO A 263 2.88 -12.46 6.00
N ASP A 264 2.00 -12.57 5.01
CA ASP A 264 0.56 -12.27 5.11
C ASP A 264 -0.29 -13.47 5.61
N GLY A 265 0.29 -14.68 5.65
CA GLY A 265 -0.42 -15.91 6.05
C GLY A 265 -1.38 -16.45 4.98
N ALA A 266 -1.35 -15.89 3.76
CA ALA A 266 -2.11 -16.42 2.63
C ALA A 266 -1.36 -17.60 2.01
N HIS A 267 -2.10 -18.68 1.78
CA HIS A 267 -1.62 -19.86 1.07
C HIS A 267 -2.27 -19.96 -0.30
N HIS A 268 -1.47 -20.14 -1.34
CA HIS A 268 -1.94 -20.31 -2.71
C HIS A 268 -1.80 -21.77 -3.11
N ILE A 269 -2.86 -22.30 -3.74
CA ILE A 269 -2.92 -23.68 -4.21
C ILE A 269 -3.37 -23.65 -5.66
N VAL A 270 -2.60 -24.29 -6.52
CA VAL A 270 -2.93 -24.56 -7.92
C VAL A 270 -3.45 -25.99 -8.02
N TYR A 271 -4.66 -26.13 -8.54
CA TYR A 271 -5.28 -27.43 -8.79
C TYR A 271 -5.04 -27.90 -10.23
N GLU A 272 -5.24 -29.19 -10.45
CA GLU A 272 -5.07 -29.85 -11.74
C GLU A 272 -5.93 -29.22 -12.86
N ASP A 273 -7.14 -28.75 -12.53
CA ASP A 273 -8.02 -28.00 -13.44
C ASP A 273 -7.50 -26.59 -13.81
N GLY A 274 -6.37 -26.16 -13.22
CA GLY A 274 -5.74 -24.86 -13.42
C GLY A 274 -6.28 -23.74 -12.55
N ARG A 275 -7.24 -24.03 -11.67
CA ARG A 275 -7.75 -23.08 -10.69
C ARG A 275 -6.66 -22.75 -9.68
N VAL A 276 -6.50 -21.46 -9.40
CA VAL A 276 -5.69 -20.97 -8.28
C VAL A 276 -6.63 -20.56 -7.16
N GLU A 277 -6.51 -21.19 -6.00
CA GLU A 277 -7.26 -20.86 -4.79
C GLU A 277 -6.32 -20.21 -3.78
N ARG A 278 -6.83 -19.17 -3.11
CA ARG A 278 -6.15 -18.53 -1.99
C ARG A 278 -6.89 -18.87 -0.70
N ILE A 279 -6.17 -19.41 0.27
CA ILE A 279 -6.68 -19.79 1.59
C ILE A 279 -5.95 -18.95 2.63
N TRP A 280 -6.71 -18.27 3.49
CA TRP A 280 -6.14 -17.52 4.60
C TRP A 280 -6.11 -18.42 5.83
N VAL A 281 -4.92 -18.61 6.40
CA VAL A 281 -4.77 -19.39 7.62
C VAL A 281 -4.11 -18.57 8.72
N THR A 282 -4.55 -18.86 9.94
CA THR A 282 -3.91 -18.43 11.17
C THR A 282 -3.54 -19.69 11.94
N ASN A 283 -2.74 -19.57 13.01
CA ASN A 283 -2.41 -20.71 13.87
C ASN A 283 -3.66 -21.46 14.39
N SER A 284 -4.82 -20.79 14.51
CA SER A 284 -6.08 -21.39 14.94
C SER A 284 -6.92 -22.00 13.81
N THR A 285 -6.55 -21.79 12.55
CA THR A 285 -7.31 -22.25 11.37
C THR A 285 -6.44 -23.05 10.39
N LEU A 286 -5.31 -23.57 10.85
CA LEU A 286 -4.37 -24.34 10.04
C LEU A 286 -5.01 -25.55 9.37
N ASP A 287 -5.91 -26.24 10.07
CA ASP A 287 -6.69 -27.37 9.56
C ASP A 287 -7.45 -27.03 8.25
N GLN A 288 -7.79 -25.75 8.01
CA GLN A 288 -8.45 -25.33 6.78
C GLN A 288 -7.55 -25.45 5.53
N LEU A 289 -6.23 -25.41 5.71
CA LEU A 289 -5.26 -25.63 4.63
C LEU A 289 -5.32 -27.07 4.13
N HIS A 290 -5.48 -28.01 5.06
CA HIS A 290 -5.45 -29.45 4.80
C HIS A 290 -6.82 -30.05 4.47
N LYS A 291 -7.92 -29.27 4.48
CA LYS A 291 -9.28 -29.70 4.10
C LYS A 291 -9.61 -31.16 4.49
N ASN A 292 -9.58 -32.09 3.53
CA ASN A 292 -9.85 -33.52 3.74
C ASN A 292 -8.57 -34.38 3.74
N ASP A 293 -7.46 -33.86 3.21
CA ASP A 293 -6.19 -34.58 3.06
C ASP A 293 -5.00 -33.62 3.19
N HIS A 294 -3.93 -34.07 3.82
CA HIS A 294 -2.85 -33.20 4.24
C HIS A 294 -1.99 -32.74 3.05
N LEU A 295 -2.08 -31.44 2.71
CA LEU A 295 -1.40 -30.83 1.56
C LEU A 295 0.10 -31.19 1.40
N TYR A 296 0.83 -31.36 2.51
CA TYR A 296 2.28 -31.58 2.52
C TYR A 296 2.72 -32.96 3.03
N LEU A 297 1.80 -33.83 3.44
CA LEU A 297 2.11 -35.13 4.03
C LEU A 297 1.26 -36.19 3.35
N ASN A 298 1.86 -37.30 2.95
CA ASN A 298 1.08 -38.42 2.43
C ASN A 298 0.25 -39.09 3.54
N ASN A 299 -0.54 -40.09 3.17
CA ASN A 299 -1.32 -40.91 4.10
C ASN A 299 -0.51 -41.64 5.20
N ASP A 300 0.82 -41.71 5.09
CA ASP A 300 1.73 -42.21 6.14
C ASP A 300 2.23 -41.10 7.10
N GLY A 301 1.81 -39.85 6.90
CA GLY A 301 2.28 -38.68 7.65
C GLY A 301 3.71 -38.26 7.29
N LYS A 302 4.15 -38.44 6.04
CA LYS A 302 5.51 -38.14 5.58
C LYS A 302 5.51 -37.19 4.39
N ILE A 303 6.53 -36.31 4.33
CA ILE A 303 6.83 -35.51 3.14
C ILE A 303 7.53 -36.42 2.12
N ALA A 304 6.74 -37.18 1.37
CA ALA A 304 7.16 -38.09 0.32
C ALA A 304 6.01 -38.25 -0.69
N ALA A 305 6.23 -38.97 -1.80
CA ALA A 305 5.17 -39.26 -2.76
C ALA A 305 3.94 -39.89 -2.09
N GLY A 306 2.78 -39.60 -2.67
CA GLY A 306 1.51 -40.18 -2.26
C GLY A 306 1.49 -41.71 -2.39
N LYS A 307 0.58 -42.34 -1.63
CA LYS A 307 0.36 -43.79 -1.64
C LYS A 307 -0.49 -44.27 -2.80
N ASP A 308 -1.27 -43.38 -3.40
CA ASP A 308 -2.11 -43.66 -4.55
C ASP A 308 -2.37 -42.37 -5.34
N MET A 309 -3.18 -42.47 -6.39
CA MET A 309 -3.45 -41.35 -7.29
C MET A 309 -4.25 -40.20 -6.69
N GLU A 310 -4.92 -40.41 -5.55
CA GLU A 310 -5.71 -39.40 -4.84
C GLU A 310 -4.93 -38.76 -3.68
N ASP A 311 -3.92 -39.46 -3.14
CA ASP A 311 -2.99 -38.95 -2.11
C ASP A 311 -2.02 -37.92 -2.71
N ALA A 312 -2.37 -36.64 -2.60
CA ALA A 312 -1.65 -35.55 -3.24
C ALA A 312 -0.71 -34.85 -2.25
N VAL A 313 0.60 -34.92 -2.50
CA VAL A 313 1.61 -34.28 -1.64
C VAL A 313 2.37 -33.21 -2.38
N ILE A 314 2.39 -32.00 -1.84
CA ILE A 314 3.22 -30.89 -2.29
C ILE A 314 4.53 -30.88 -1.50
N GLY A 315 5.66 -30.96 -2.19
CA GLY A 315 6.99 -30.87 -1.60
C GLY A 315 7.68 -29.56 -1.94
N ASP A 316 8.45 -29.02 -0.99
CA ASP A 316 9.48 -28.01 -1.29
C ASP A 316 10.52 -28.51 -2.31
N SER A 317 11.22 -27.57 -2.95
CA SER A 317 12.13 -27.77 -4.08
C SER A 317 13.12 -28.94 -3.90
N HIS A 318 13.62 -29.14 -2.69
CA HIS A 318 14.63 -30.15 -2.37
C HIS A 318 14.06 -31.52 -1.92
N HIS A 319 12.75 -31.63 -1.69
CA HIS A 319 12.14 -32.89 -1.24
C HIS A 319 12.12 -33.95 -2.34
N GLN A 320 12.25 -35.21 -1.91
CA GLN A 320 12.27 -36.38 -2.79
C GLN A 320 10.91 -37.10 -2.77
N PRO A 321 10.44 -37.63 -3.90
CA PRO A 321 9.30 -38.54 -3.98
C PRO A 321 9.50 -39.88 -3.27
#